data_AF-A0A1A8R3I5-F1
#
_entry.id   AF-A0A1A8R3I5-F1
#
_cell.length_a   1.000
_cell.length_b   1.000
_cell.length_c   1.000
_cell.angle_alpha   90.00
_cell.angle_beta   90.00
_cell.angle_gamma   90.00
#
_symmetry.space_group_name_H-M   'P 1'
#
loop_
_entity.id
_entity.type
_entity.pdbx_description
1 polymer ?
#
loop_
_entity_poly.entity_id
_entity_poly.type
_entity_poly.pdbx_seq_one_letter_code
_entity_poly.pdbx_strand_id
1 'polypeptide(L)'
;KYQYTIQVEADGLLSHPSPPLIYTHGQPYCGDGLTQGMEECDDRNLLDGDGCSKKCLKEKGFNCNGEPSQCYVYDGDGVCEEFER
;
A
#
# COMPACT_ATOMS: atom_id res chain seq x y z
N LYS A 1 -19.81 7.31 -2.77
CA LYS A 1 -19.56 6.00 -3.41
C LYS A 1 -19.54 6.24 -4.91
N TYR A 2 -18.45 5.85 -5.57
CA TYR A 2 -18.20 6.05 -6.99
C TYR A 2 -18.01 4.68 -7.64
N GLN A 3 -18.42 4.55 -8.90
CA GLN A 3 -18.31 3.32 -9.66
C GLN A 3 -17.56 3.61 -10.95
N TYR A 4 -16.50 2.86 -11.20
CA TYR A 4 -15.63 2.99 -12.35
C TYR A 4 -15.60 1.69 -13.13
N THR A 5 -15.50 1.78 -14.44
CA THR A 5 -15.19 0.66 -15.33
C THR A 5 -14.13 1.14 -16.31
N ILE A 6 -13.20 0.28 -16.67
CA ILE A 6 -12.20 0.58 -17.70
C ILE A 6 -12.57 -0.14 -18.99
N GLN A 7 -12.21 0.46 -20.11
CA GLN A 7 -12.36 -0.10 -21.45
C GLN A 7 -11.08 0.19 -22.21
N VAL A 8 -10.63 -0.77 -23.01
CA VAL A 8 -9.43 -0.61 -23.84
C VAL A 8 -9.88 -0.26 -25.25
N GLU A 9 -9.22 0.73 -25.85
CA GLU A 9 -9.33 1.05 -27.26
C GLU A 9 -8.04 0.63 -27.96
N ALA A 10 -8.15 -0.17 -29.01
CA ALA A 10 -7.03 -0.56 -29.87
C ALA A 10 -7.50 -0.60 -31.32
N ASP A 11 -6.78 0.08 -32.21
CA ASP A 11 -7.08 0.14 -33.65
C ASP A 11 -8.53 0.56 -33.97
N GLY A 12 -9.11 1.46 -33.16
CA GLY A 12 -10.49 1.93 -33.31
C GLY A 12 -11.57 0.94 -32.87
N LEU A 13 -11.18 -0.19 -32.27
CA LEU A 13 -12.09 -1.14 -31.65
C LEU A 13 -12.08 -0.97 -30.13
N LEU A 14 -13.28 -0.90 -29.55
CA LEU A 14 -13.48 -0.81 -28.10
C LEU A 14 -13.75 -2.21 -27.51
N SER A 15 -13.07 -2.54 -26.41
CA SER A 15 -13.30 -3.78 -25.66
C SER A 15 -14.67 -3.79 -24.97
N HIS A 16 -15.04 -4.89 -24.31
CA HIS A 16 -16.12 -4.81 -23.32
C HIS A 16 -15.63 -4.05 -22.08
N PRO A 17 -16.52 -3.34 -21.35
CA PRO A 17 -16.18 -2.76 -20.07
C PRO A 17 -15.72 -3.82 -19.07
N SER A 18 -14.74 -3.48 -18.23
CA SER A 18 -14.37 -4.30 -17.09
C SER A 18 -15.53 -4.46 -16.11
N PRO A 19 -15.49 -5.47 -15.22
CA PRO A 19 -16.31 -5.43 -14.01
C PRO A 19 -16.16 -4.09 -13.26
N PRO A 20 -17.23 -3.62 -12.59
CA PRO A 20 -17.20 -2.34 -11.91
C PRO A 20 -16.30 -2.37 -10.67
N LEU A 21 -15.36 -1.43 -10.62
CA LEU A 21 -14.65 -1.08 -9.40
C LEU A 21 -15.50 -0.12 -8.59
N ILE A 22 -15.76 -0.48 -7.34
CA ILE A 22 -16.55 0.33 -6.40
C ILE A 22 -15.59 1.03 -5.44
N TYR A 23 -15.54 2.36 -5.50
CA TYR A 23 -14.77 3.18 -4.58
C TYR A 23 -15.70 3.86 -3.58
N THR A 24 -15.43 3.70 -2.29
CA THR A 24 -16.09 4.47 -1.25
C THR A 24 -15.11 5.50 -0.72
N HIS A 25 -15.51 6.77 -0.63
CA HIS A 25 -14.66 7.82 -0.08
C HIS A 25 -14.31 7.48 1.37
N GLY A 26 -13.01 7.47 1.71
CA GLY A 26 -12.53 7.07 3.03
C GLY A 26 -12.57 5.56 3.28
N GLN A 27 -12.69 4.75 2.23
CA GLN A 27 -12.44 3.32 2.35
C GLN A 27 -10.93 3.11 2.54
N PRO A 28 -10.52 2.26 3.50
CA PRO A 28 -9.11 1.94 3.71
C PRO A 28 -8.49 1.39 2.44
N TYR A 29 -7.28 1.83 2.13
CA TYR A 29 -6.45 1.24 1.08
C TYR A 29 -4.98 1.38 1.43
N CYS A 30 -4.21 0.37 1.02
CA CYS A 30 -2.77 0.39 1.24
C CYS A 30 -2.11 1.58 0.54
N GLY A 31 -1.34 2.35 1.31
CA GLY A 31 -0.68 3.57 0.88
C GLY A 31 -1.45 4.86 1.24
N ASP A 32 -2.51 4.77 2.06
CA ASP A 32 -3.25 5.93 2.56
C ASP A 32 -2.61 6.56 3.81
N GLY A 33 -1.61 5.88 4.38
CA GLY A 33 -0.85 6.30 5.53
C GLY A 33 -1.51 6.01 6.87
N LEU A 34 -2.59 5.24 6.89
CA LEU A 34 -3.28 4.75 8.08
C LEU A 34 -3.14 3.24 8.14
N THR A 35 -2.95 2.65 9.32
CA THR A 35 -2.90 1.18 9.43
C THR A 35 -4.29 0.66 9.77
N GLN A 36 -5.02 0.15 8.78
CA GLN A 36 -6.43 -0.19 8.91
C GLN A 36 -6.77 -1.61 8.44
N GLY A 37 -7.75 -2.23 9.10
CA GLY A 37 -8.27 -3.53 8.67
C GLY A 37 -7.25 -4.67 8.79
N MET A 38 -6.71 -5.12 7.66
CA MET A 38 -5.73 -6.23 7.56
C MET A 38 -4.29 -5.75 7.34
N GLU A 39 -4.06 -4.44 7.36
CA GLU A 39 -2.74 -3.85 7.17
C GLU A 39 -1.89 -4.03 8.44
N GLU A 40 -0.62 -4.41 8.24
CA GLU A 40 0.38 -4.52 9.31
C GLU A 40 1.26 -3.27 9.40
N CYS A 41 1.29 -2.48 8.33
CA CYS A 41 1.99 -1.21 8.17
C CYS A 41 1.33 -0.42 7.03
N ASP A 42 1.53 0.90 7.00
CA ASP A 42 1.24 1.73 5.82
C ASP A 42 2.20 2.92 5.79
N ASP A 43 3.16 2.89 4.86
CA ASP A 43 4.21 3.90 4.70
C ASP A 43 3.92 4.91 3.57
N ARG A 44 2.63 5.04 3.18
CA ARG A 44 2.11 5.97 2.16
C ARG A 44 2.55 5.68 0.74
N ASN A 45 3.11 4.52 0.47
CA ASN A 45 3.52 4.15 -0.87
C ASN A 45 3.18 2.68 -1.18
N LEU A 46 3.52 2.21 -2.38
CA LEU A 46 3.26 0.84 -2.86
C LEU A 46 4.53 0.21 -3.43
N LEU A 47 5.69 0.64 -2.95
CA LEU A 47 6.99 0.08 -3.26
C LEU A 47 7.19 -1.17 -2.39
N ASP A 48 7.96 -2.11 -2.92
CA ASP A 48 8.41 -3.26 -2.15
C ASP A 48 9.89 -3.00 -1.82
N GLY A 49 10.38 -3.48 -0.68
CA GLY A 49 11.78 -3.39 -0.27
C GLY A 49 12.15 -2.22 0.65
N ASP A 50 11.18 -1.41 1.07
CA ASP A 50 11.32 -0.33 2.06
C ASP A 50 10.77 -0.69 3.44
N GLY A 51 10.36 -1.95 3.62
CA GLY A 51 9.86 -2.48 4.89
C GLY A 51 8.34 -2.61 4.97
N CYS A 52 7.58 -1.92 4.12
CA CYS A 52 6.15 -2.11 3.98
C CYS A 52 5.78 -2.48 2.54
N SER A 53 5.48 -3.76 2.30
CA SER A 53 5.18 -4.21 0.94
C SER A 53 3.95 -3.53 0.35
N LYS A 54 3.77 -3.58 -0.97
CA LYS A 54 2.57 -3.07 -1.67
C LYS A 54 1.23 -3.70 -1.26
N LYS A 55 1.28 -4.71 -0.39
CA LYS A 55 0.11 -5.37 0.21
C LYS A 55 -0.13 -4.91 1.65
N CYS A 56 0.63 -3.92 2.12
CA CYS A 56 0.65 -3.42 3.49
C CYS A 56 0.92 -4.53 4.52
N LEU A 57 1.82 -5.43 4.14
CA LEU A 57 2.39 -6.45 5.03
C LEU A 57 3.83 -6.04 5.36
N LYS A 58 4.21 -6.22 6.64
CA LYS A 58 5.55 -5.91 7.11
C LYS A 58 6.55 -6.86 6.43
N GLU A 59 7.60 -6.29 5.85
CA GLU A 59 8.64 -7.09 5.20
C GLU A 59 9.57 -7.72 6.23
N LYS A 60 10.12 -8.89 5.89
CA LYS A 60 10.96 -9.64 6.82
C LYS A 60 12.27 -8.89 7.06
N GLY A 61 12.63 -8.73 8.34
CA GLY A 61 13.85 -8.04 8.74
C GLY A 61 13.68 -6.52 8.84
N PHE A 62 12.45 -6.03 8.74
CA PHE A 62 12.12 -4.64 9.02
C PHE A 62 11.27 -4.55 10.28
N ASN A 63 11.39 -3.42 10.98
CA ASN A 63 10.40 -3.00 11.94
C ASN A 63 9.75 -1.71 11.45
N CYS A 64 8.44 -1.62 11.64
CA CYS A 64 7.63 -0.49 11.20
C CYS A 64 6.82 0.00 12.39
N ASN A 65 6.88 1.30 12.66
CA ASN A 65 6.16 1.95 13.75
C ASN A 65 5.53 3.26 13.30
N GLY A 66 4.48 3.69 14.00
CA GLY A 66 3.80 4.95 13.73
C GLY A 66 2.73 4.86 12.64
N GLU A 67 2.02 5.97 12.48
CA GLU A 67 0.98 6.17 11.47
C GLU A 67 1.19 7.56 10.86
N PRO A 68 1.72 7.68 9.64
CA PRO A 68 2.14 6.60 8.74
C PRO A 68 3.31 5.79 9.30
N SER A 69 3.38 4.52 8.92
CA SER A 69 4.46 3.62 9.29
C SER A 69 5.79 4.13 8.76
N GLN A 70 6.75 4.28 9.66
CA GLN A 70 8.16 4.45 9.33
C GLN A 70 8.83 3.10 9.53
N CYS A 71 9.33 2.55 8.44
CA CYS A 71 10.00 1.25 8.42
C CYS A 71 11.52 1.43 8.38
N TYR A 72 12.24 0.55 9.07
CA TYR A 72 13.70 0.53 9.14
C TYR A 72 14.18 -0.92 9.29
N VAL A 73 15.43 -1.18 8.92
CA VAL A 73 16.04 -2.51 9.06
C VAL A 73 16.12 -2.87 10.54
N TYR A 74 15.64 -4.05 10.91
CA TYR A 74 15.63 -4.53 12.30
C TYR A 74 16.83 -5.43 12.58
N ASP A 75 17.82 -4.89 13.30
CA ASP A 75 19.00 -5.63 13.73
C ASP A 75 18.81 -6.42 15.05
N GLY A 76 17.72 -6.16 15.77
CA GLY A 76 17.34 -6.87 16.99
C GLY A 76 17.22 -6.01 18.25
N ASP A 77 17.59 -4.73 18.20
CA ASP A 77 17.65 -3.87 19.40
C ASP A 77 16.35 -3.07 19.69
N GLY A 78 15.46 -2.95 18.70
CA GLY A 78 14.19 -2.23 18.83
C GLY A 78 14.25 -0.72 18.57
N VAL A 79 15.38 -0.18 18.13
CA VAL A 79 15.60 1.26 17.90
C VAL A 79 15.71 1.52 16.40
N CYS A 80 15.24 2.68 15.93
CA CYS A 80 15.44 3.11 14.55
C CYS A 80 16.68 4.00 14.47
N GLU A 81 17.82 3.40 14.13
CA GLU A 81 19.07 4.15 14.02
C GLU A 81 19.14 4.94 12.69
N GLU A 82 19.96 6.00 12.64
CA GLU A 82 20.09 6.82 11.41
C GLU A 82 20.64 6.00 10.23
N PHE A 83 21.39 4.94 10.50
CA PHE A 83 21.96 4.07 9.46
C PHE A 83 21.00 2.97 9.00
N GLU A 84 19.84 2.80 9.65
CA GLU A 84 18.85 1.75 9.35
C GLU A 84 17.63 2.24 8.58
N ARG A 85 17.53 3.56 8.38
CA ARG A 85 16.48 4.23 7.58
C ARG A 85 16.79 4.21 6.09
#